data_AF-A0A509BPB6-F1
#
_entry.id   AF-A0A509BPB6-F1
#
_cell.length_a   1.000
_cell.length_b   1.000
_cell.length_c   1.000
_cell.angle_alpha   90.00
_cell.angle_beta   90.00
_cell.angle_gamma   90.00
#
_symmetry.space_group_name_H-M   'P 1'
#
loop_
_entity.id
_entity.type
_entity.pdbx_description
1 polymer ?
#
loop_
_entity_poly.entity_id
_entity_poly.type
_entity_poly.pdbx_seq_one_letter_code
_entity_poly.pdbx_strand_id
1 'polypeptide(L)'
;MAIGYQTNLPFDLNGRAYDYTPAPGIDREGSENNPRFHRKTGGGPAFRQLLERHIAPQVEQGITINPERRGVWGHSYGGLFVLDSWLSSSFFHIYYSASPSTQQG
;
A
#
# COMPACT_ATOMS: atom_id res chain seq x y z
N MET A 1 5.07 9.04 -10.64
CA MET A 1 3.76 8.50 -11.04
C MET A 1 2.80 8.51 -9.86
N ALA A 2 1.50 8.49 -10.10
CA ALA A 2 0.48 8.30 -9.06
C ALA A 2 -0.26 6.97 -9.32
N ILE A 3 -0.70 6.30 -8.26
CA ILE A 3 -1.46 5.05 -8.34
C ILE A 3 -2.86 5.32 -7.81
N GLY A 4 -3.87 4.99 -8.61
CA GLY A 4 -5.28 5.16 -8.26
C GLY A 4 -6.11 3.99 -8.75
N TYR A 5 -7.36 3.96 -8.29
CA TYR A 5 -8.32 2.92 -8.68
C TYR A 5 -9.13 3.41 -9.88
N GLN A 6 -9.46 2.50 -10.79
CA GLN A 6 -10.34 2.79 -11.91
C GLN A 6 -11.79 2.91 -11.41
N THR A 7 -12.16 4.09 -10.93
CA THR A 7 -13.51 4.39 -10.41
C THR A 7 -13.89 5.84 -10.71
N ASN A 8 -15.18 6.13 -10.75
CA ASN A 8 -15.71 7.49 -10.87
C ASN A 8 -15.76 8.22 -9.52
N LEU A 9 -15.41 7.55 -8.43
CA LEU A 9 -15.35 8.12 -7.08
C LEU A 9 -13.99 8.76 -6.82
N PRO A 10 -13.92 9.79 -5.95
CA PRO A 10 -12.63 10.36 -5.56
C PRO A 10 -11.75 9.34 -4.83
N PHE A 11 -12.34 8.35 -4.15
CA PHE A 11 -11.63 7.28 -3.46
C PHE A 11 -12.42 5.96 -3.50
N ASP A 12 -11.76 4.86 -3.88
CA ASP A 12 -12.25 3.51 -3.57
C ASP A 12 -11.88 3.16 -2.13
N LEU A 13 -12.86 3.30 -1.22
CA LEU A 13 -12.64 3.09 0.20
C LEU A 13 -12.35 1.63 0.57
N ASN A 14 -12.84 0.67 -0.22
CA ASN A 14 -12.69 -0.76 0.04
C ASN A 14 -11.38 -1.27 -0.55
N GLY A 15 -11.10 -0.95 -1.81
CA GLY A 15 -9.82 -1.29 -2.46
C GLY A 15 -8.64 -0.75 -1.66
N ARG A 16 -8.68 0.55 -1.28
CA ARG A 16 -7.60 1.18 -0.51
C ARG A 16 -7.42 0.61 0.90
N ALA A 17 -8.50 0.14 1.54
CA ALA A 17 -8.38 -0.47 2.86
C ALA A 17 -7.70 -1.84 2.75
N TYR A 18 -8.00 -2.60 1.69
CA TYR A 18 -7.38 -3.88 1.43
C TYR A 18 -5.90 -3.74 1.05
N ASP A 19 -5.62 -3.01 -0.03
CA ASP A 19 -4.29 -2.94 -0.65
C ASP A 19 -3.25 -2.19 0.20
N TYR A 20 -3.66 -1.32 1.12
CA TYR A 20 -2.73 -0.50 1.91
C TYR A 20 -2.57 -0.96 3.36
N THR A 21 -3.20 -2.06 3.75
CA THR A 21 -3.04 -2.61 5.10
C THR A 21 -2.13 -3.84 5.07
N PRO A 22 -1.22 -3.99 6.05
CA PRO A 22 -0.34 -5.16 6.15
C PRO A 22 -1.17 -6.42 6.36
N ALA A 23 -0.61 -7.57 5.99
CA ALA A 23 -1.25 -8.86 6.25
C ALA A 23 -1.58 -8.99 7.76
N PRO A 24 -2.77 -9.52 8.11
CA PRO A 24 -3.09 -9.75 9.51
C PRO A 24 -2.03 -10.68 10.13
N GLY A 25 -1.57 -10.34 11.33
CA GLY A 25 -0.73 -11.24 12.13
C GLY A 25 -1.49 -12.54 12.41
N ILE A 26 -0.75 -13.60 12.73
CA ILE A 26 -1.27 -14.96 12.98
C ILE A 26 -2.39 -14.95 14.04
N ASP A 27 -2.34 -14.00 15.00
CA ASP A 27 -3.30 -13.86 16.09
C ASP A 27 -4.55 -13.02 15.73
N ARG A 28 -4.64 -12.50 14.50
CA ARG A 28 -5.72 -11.60 14.02
C ARG A 28 -6.63 -12.24 12.98
N GLU A 29 -6.54 -13.56 12.80
CA GLU A 29 -7.42 -14.34 11.90
C GLU A 29 -8.93 -14.17 12.22
N GLY A 30 -9.28 -13.66 13.41
CA GLY A 30 -10.66 -13.34 13.83
C GLY A 30 -11.15 -11.90 13.62
N SER A 31 -10.38 -11.00 13.00
CA SER A 31 -10.77 -9.58 12.84
C SER A 31 -11.82 -9.32 11.75
N GLU A 32 -12.30 -10.35 11.05
CA GLU A 32 -13.35 -10.21 10.04
C GLU A 32 -14.68 -9.65 10.61
N ASN A 33 -14.84 -9.67 11.94
CA ASN A 33 -16.07 -9.28 12.64
C ASN A 33 -15.99 -7.97 13.45
N ASN A 34 -14.95 -7.14 13.31
CA ASN A 34 -14.95 -5.84 14.00
C ASN A 34 -15.98 -4.89 13.33
N PRO A 35 -17.07 -4.47 14.01
CA PRO A 35 -18.13 -3.66 13.41
C PRO A 35 -17.66 -2.28 12.92
N ARG A 36 -16.48 -1.82 13.36
CA ARG A 36 -15.85 -0.57 12.87
C ARG A 36 -15.12 -0.74 11.53
N PHE A 37 -14.85 -1.98 11.11
CA PHE A 37 -14.02 -2.34 9.94
C PHE A 37 -14.74 -3.33 9.01
N HIS A 38 -15.89 -2.94 8.46
CA HIS A 38 -16.63 -3.69 7.42
C HIS A 38 -15.86 -3.86 6.08
N ARG A 39 -14.53 -3.66 6.08
CA ARG A 39 -13.69 -3.66 4.88
C ARG A 39 -12.63 -4.74 5.02
N LYS A 40 -12.47 -5.53 3.97
CA LYS A 40 -11.37 -6.49 3.85
C LYS A 40 -10.03 -5.76 3.98
N THR A 41 -9.12 -6.30 4.79
CA THR A 41 -7.76 -5.79 5.01
C THR A 41 -6.72 -6.87 4.70
N GLY A 42 -5.44 -6.52 4.64
CA GLY A 42 -4.34 -7.48 4.51
C GLY A 42 -3.80 -7.69 3.10
N GLY A 43 -4.22 -6.88 2.13
CA GLY A 43 -3.77 -6.94 0.74
C GLY A 43 -2.38 -6.33 0.49
N GLY A 44 -1.79 -5.66 1.48
CA GLY A 44 -0.51 -4.95 1.39
C GLY A 44 0.60 -5.69 0.64
N PRO A 45 0.96 -6.93 1.03
CA PRO A 45 2.00 -7.69 0.34
C PRO A 45 1.69 -8.00 -1.12
N ALA A 46 0.44 -8.35 -1.44
CA ALA A 46 0.02 -8.65 -2.81
C ALA A 46 0.02 -7.39 -3.67
N PHE A 47 -0.47 -6.28 -3.14
CA PHE A 47 -0.44 -4.99 -3.82
C PHE A 47 1.00 -4.51 -4.06
N ARG A 48 1.90 -4.67 -3.08
CA ARG A 48 3.33 -4.37 -3.26
C ARG A 48 3.95 -5.22 -4.36
N GLN A 49 3.69 -6.51 -4.38
CA GLN A 49 4.19 -7.39 -5.44
C GLN A 49 3.69 -6.97 -6.83
N LEU A 50 2.40 -6.63 -6.95
CA LEU A 50 1.83 -6.09 -8.18
C LEU A 50 2.54 -4.81 -8.63
N LEU A 51 2.77 -3.90 -7.69
CA LEU A 51 3.45 -2.64 -7.93
C LEU A 51 4.87 -2.84 -8.46
N GLU A 52 5.66 -3.65 -7.77
CA GLU A 52 7.08 -3.85 -8.07
C GLU A 52 7.31 -4.68 -9.33
N ARG A 53 6.48 -5.69 -9.59
CA ARG A 53 6.71 -6.65 -10.68
C ARG A 53 5.99 -6.32 -11.98
N HIS A 54 4.93 -5.52 -11.92
CA HIS A 54 4.10 -5.23 -13.08
C HIS A 54 3.97 -3.73 -13.33
N ILE A 55 3.42 -2.98 -12.37
CA ILE A 55 3.07 -1.57 -12.59
C ILE A 55 4.31 -0.72 -12.85
N ALA A 56 5.30 -0.74 -11.95
CA ALA A 56 6.48 0.09 -12.09
C ALA A 56 7.30 -0.28 -13.33
N PRO A 57 7.62 -1.56 -13.63
CA PRO A 57 8.29 -1.92 -14.86
C PRO A 57 7.56 -1.46 -16.13
N GLN A 58 6.22 -1.52 -16.16
CA GLN A 58 5.45 -1.06 -17.32
C GLN A 58 5.49 0.45 -17.48
N VAL A 59 5.36 1.22 -16.40
CA VAL A 59 5.35 2.69 -16.45
C VAL A 59 6.74 3.26 -16.75
N GLU A 60 7.81 2.57 -16.35
CA GLU A 60 9.18 3.01 -16.58
C GLU A 60 9.72 2.62 -17.97
N GLN A 61 8.96 1.86 -18.78
CA GLN A 61 9.37 1.50 -20.14
C GLN A 61 9.67 2.74 -21.00
N GLY A 62 10.87 2.79 -21.56
CA GLY A 62 11.32 3.90 -22.42
C GLY A 62 11.72 5.17 -21.66
N ILE A 63 11.76 5.14 -20.32
CA ILE A 63 12.17 6.26 -19.48
C ILE A 63 13.45 5.90 -18.74
N THR A 64 14.46 6.77 -18.80
CA THR A 64 15.67 6.60 -17.98
C THR A 64 15.38 6.95 -16.53
N ILE A 65 15.27 5.92 -15.67
CA ILE A 65 15.04 6.07 -14.23
C ILE A 65 16.31 5.70 -13.46
N ASN A 66 16.62 6.46 -12.41
CA ASN A 66 17.62 6.06 -11.41
C ASN A 66 16.92 5.31 -10.26
N PRO A 67 17.09 3.99 -10.14
CA PRO A 67 16.40 3.19 -9.11
C PRO A 67 16.82 3.56 -7.69
N GLU A 68 18.06 4.04 -7.48
CA GLU A 68 18.57 4.48 -6.18
C GLU A 68 17.87 5.75 -5.65
N ARG A 69 17.12 6.44 -6.52
CA ARG A 69 16.33 7.62 -6.16
C ARG A 69 14.82 7.34 -6.17
N ARG A 70 14.41 6.07 -6.23
CA ARG A 70 13.00 5.70 -6.22
C ARG A 70 12.40 5.89 -4.83
N GLY A 71 11.34 6.68 -4.76
CA GLY A 71 10.61 6.95 -3.52
C GLY A 71 9.17 6.47 -3.55
N VAL A 72 8.61 6.19 -2.38
CA VAL A 72 7.19 5.90 -2.15
C VAL A 72 6.60 6.89 -1.16
N TRP A 73 5.39 7.38 -1.45
CA TRP A 73 4.65 8.30 -0.60
C TRP A 73 3.23 7.78 -0.36
N GLY A 74 2.69 8.02 0.82
CA GLY A 74 1.31 7.68 1.14
C GLY A 74 0.79 8.38 2.40
N HIS A 75 -0.51 8.65 2.42
CA HIS A 75 -1.22 9.28 3.55
C HIS A 75 -2.25 8.33 4.17
N SER A 76 -2.47 8.41 5.49
CA SER A 76 -3.44 7.58 6.22
C SER A 76 -3.15 6.08 6.03
N TYR A 77 -4.02 5.30 5.37
CA TYR A 77 -3.71 3.90 5.02
C TYR A 77 -2.53 3.80 4.08
N GLY A 78 -2.36 4.73 3.13
CA GLY A 78 -1.16 4.77 2.29
C GLY A 78 0.12 4.96 3.13
N GLY A 79 0.03 5.65 4.27
CA GLY A 79 1.14 5.78 5.21
C GLY A 79 1.51 4.44 5.86
N LEU A 80 0.54 3.56 6.14
CA LEU A 80 0.83 2.19 6.60
C LEU A 80 1.52 1.37 5.52
N PHE A 81 1.05 1.46 4.27
CA PHE A 81 1.68 0.77 3.15
C PHE A 81 3.15 1.19 2.96
N VAL A 82 3.45 2.50 3.13
CA VAL A 82 4.82 3.01 3.10
C VAL A 82 5.67 2.39 4.20
N LEU A 83 5.16 2.31 5.43
CA LEU A 83 5.87 1.69 6.55
C LEU A 83 6.08 0.18 6.36
N ASP A 84 5.07 -0.53 5.87
CA ASP A 84 5.15 -1.96 5.56
C ASP A 84 6.16 -2.24 4.44
N SER A 85 6.20 -1.37 3.42
CA SER A 85 7.17 -1.47 2.32
C SER A 85 8.60 -1.19 2.80
N TRP A 86 8.79 -0.23 3.71
CA TRP A 86 10.11 0.04 4.30
C TRP A 86 10.69 -1.18 5.02
N LEU A 87 9.84 -1.96 5.70
CA LEU A 87 10.27 -3.17 6.41
C LEU A 87 10.49 -4.37 5.49
N SER A 88 9.83 -4.40 4.34
CA SER A 88 9.66 -5.63 3.55
C SER A 88 10.13 -5.54 2.09
N SER A 89 10.67 -4.40 1.65
CA SER A 89 11.06 -4.17 0.26
C SER A 89 12.38 -3.43 0.11
N SER A 90 13.18 -3.88 -0.84
CA SER A 90 14.38 -3.19 -1.33
C SER A 90 14.11 -2.38 -2.61
N PHE A 91 12.86 -2.29 -3.07
CA PHE A 91 12.53 -1.62 -4.33
C PHE A 91 12.52 -0.08 -4.22
N PHE A 92 12.30 0.43 -3.01
CA PHE A 92 12.27 1.86 -2.70
C PHE A 92 13.44 2.26 -1.80
N HIS A 93 13.99 3.45 -2.05
CA HIS A 93 15.11 4.03 -1.31
C HIS A 93 14.70 5.24 -0.47
N ILE A 94 13.54 5.83 -0.75
CA ILE A 94 13.03 7.02 -0.07
C ILE A 94 11.57 6.80 0.35
N TYR A 95 11.23 7.10 1.60
CA TYR A 95 9.93 6.78 2.18
C TYR A 95 9.29 8.02 2.80
N TYR A 96 8.07 8.34 2.36
CA TYR A 96 7.30 9.47 2.87
C TYR A 96 5.94 9.00 3.41
N SER A 97 5.88 8.69 4.71
CA SER A 97 4.64 8.28 5.39
C SER A 97 4.01 9.48 6.10
N ALA A 98 2.82 9.88 5.69
CA ALA A 98 2.10 11.01 6.25
C ALA A 98 0.88 10.54 7.06
N SER A 99 0.82 10.90 8.35
CA SER A 99 -0.30 10.58 9.25
C SER A 99 -0.76 9.12 9.17
N PRO A 100 0.14 8.13 9.34
CA PRO A 100 -0.20 6.72 9.20
C PRO A 100 -1.31 6.35 10.19
N SER A 101 -2.37 5.72 9.67
CA SER A 101 -3.49 5.29 10.50
C SER A 101 -3.11 4.02 11.25
N THR A 102 -2.36 4.14 12.35
CA THR A 102 -2.07 2.98 13.21
C THR A 102 -3.38 2.47 13.80
N GLN A 103 -3.64 1.17 13.71
CA GLN A 103 -4.71 0.53 14.47
C GLN A 103 -4.33 0.61 15.96
N GLN A 104 -4.56 1.76 16.60
CA GLN A 104 -4.67 1.83 18.05
C GLN A 104 -6.12 1.53 18.41
N GLY A 105 -6.32 0.36 19.03
CA GLY A 105 -7.60 -0.19 19.44
C GLY A 105 -7.53 -1.70 19.46
#